data_AF-A0A6N7BCV1-F1
#
_entry.id   AF-A0A6N7BCV1-F1
#
_cell.length_a   1.000
_cell.length_b   1.000
_cell.length_c   1.000
_cell.angle_alpha   90.00
_cell.angle_beta   90.00
_cell.angle_gamma   90.00
#
_symmetry.space_group_name_H-M   'P 1'
#
loop_
_entity.id
_entity.type
_entity.pdbx_description
1 polymer ?
#
loop_
_entity_poly.entity_id
_entity_poly.type
_entity_poly.pdbx_seq_one_letter_code
_entity_poly.pdbx_strand_id
1 'polypeptide(L)'
;IHVDYLWHSFNAISSSREFPLFYGIGGKINTGPEYSGTFAVRGVIGIAWLPRSTPLDIFIEVVPTLLLVNSTGLGIDAGIGARFFF
;
A
#
# COMPACT_ATOMS: atom_id res chain seq x y z
N ILE A 1 -9.72 -4.20 -7.17
CA ILE A 1 -9.71 -4.47 -5.71
C ILE A 1 -8.34 -5.02 -5.35
N HIS A 2 -7.81 -4.69 -4.17
CA HIS A 2 -6.56 -5.25 -3.68
C HIS A 2 -6.64 -5.63 -2.20
N VAL A 3 -5.70 -6.45 -1.76
CA VAL A 3 -5.46 -6.78 -0.36
C VAL A 3 -3.95 -6.81 -0.14
N ASP A 4 -3.50 -6.17 0.93
CA ASP A 4 -2.08 -6.03 1.27
C ASP A 4 -1.85 -6.47 2.71
N TYR A 5 -0.75 -7.18 2.95
CA TYR A 5 -0.25 -7.54 4.28
C TYR A 5 0.96 -6.67 4.59
N LEU A 6 0.85 -5.83 5.62
CA LEU A 6 1.80 -4.76 5.92
C LEU A 6 2.48 -4.97 7.27
N TRP A 7 3.76 -4.62 7.32
CA TRP A 7 4.52 -4.45 8.55
C TRP A 7 4.83 -2.97 8.76
N HIS A 8 4.81 -2.54 10.02
CA HIS A 8 5.06 -1.15 10.40
C HIS A 8 6.29 -1.05 11.30
N SER A 9 7.24 -0.23 10.87
CA SER A 9 8.46 0.10 11.61
C SER A 9 8.30 1.46 12.28
N PHE A 10 7.73 1.47 13.48
CA PHE A 10 7.47 2.69 14.26
C PHE A 10 8.74 3.42 14.72
N ASN A 11 9.84 2.69 14.89
CA ASN A 11 11.11 3.23 15.37
C ASN A 11 12.07 3.60 14.23
N ALA A 12 11.64 3.50 12.97
CA ALA A 12 12.52 3.80 11.82
C ALA A 12 12.89 5.28 11.74
N ILE A 13 12.05 6.17 12.25
CA ILE A 13 12.26 7.62 12.24
C ILE A 13 12.16 8.13 13.68
N SER A 14 13.26 8.69 14.21
CA SER A 14 13.27 9.35 15.52
C SER A 14 12.71 10.77 15.37
N SER A 15 11.47 10.99 15.81
CA SER A 15 10.78 12.27 15.74
C SER A 15 9.86 12.46 16.95
N SER A 16 9.49 13.70 17.24
CA SER A 16 8.48 14.00 18.26
C SER A 16 7.06 13.55 17.84
N ARG A 17 6.84 13.33 16.55
CA ARG A 17 5.60 12.78 15.97
C ARG A 17 5.86 11.38 15.43
N GLU A 18 4.83 10.54 15.41
CA GLU A 18 4.95 9.18 14.91
C GLU A 18 4.85 9.15 13.38
N PHE A 19 5.96 8.75 12.76
CA PHE A 19 6.08 8.58 11.32
C PHE A 19 6.55 7.16 10.96
N PRO A 20 5.72 6.12 11.17
CA PRO A 20 6.10 4.76 10.82
C PRO A 20 6.30 4.62 9.31
N LEU A 21 7.44 4.02 8.97
CA LEU A 21 7.60 3.42 7.65
C LEU A 21 6.84 2.11 7.63
N PHE A 22 6.16 1.81 6.53
CA PHE A 22 5.52 0.53 6.32
C PHE A 22 5.92 -0.07 4.99
N TYR A 23 5.94 -1.39 4.96
CA TYR A 23 6.21 -2.16 3.77
C TYR A 23 5.42 -3.46 3.80
N GLY A 24 5.19 -4.06 2.65
CA GLY A 24 4.40 -5.26 2.58
C GLY A 24 4.27 -5.85 1.20
N ILE A 25 3.47 -6.91 1.14
CA ILE A 25 3.14 -7.63 -0.08
C ILE A 25 1.63 -7.77 -0.20
N GLY A 26 1.12 -7.87 -1.42
CA GLY A 26 -0.30 -8.05 -1.63
C GLY A 26 -0.67 -8.50 -3.04
N GLY A 27 -1.96 -8.52 -3.29
CA GLY A 27 -2.56 -8.92 -4.57
C GLY A 27 -3.57 -7.90 -5.06
N LYS A 28 -3.62 -7.67 -6.38
CA LYS A 28 -4.62 -6.84 -7.07
C LYS A 28 -5.36 -7.68 -8.09
N ILE A 29 -6.69 -7.57 -8.11
CA ILE A 29 -7.55 -8.05 -9.19
C ILE A 29 -8.22 -6.84 -9.84
N ASN A 30 -8.09 -6.73 -11.17
CA ASN A 30 -8.80 -5.75 -11.98
C ASN A 30 -9.87 -6.44 -12.82
N THR A 31 -11.12 -5.99 -12.66
CA THR A 31 -12.32 -6.56 -13.33
C THR A 31 -13.00 -5.53 -14.23
N GLY A 32 -12.26 -4.53 -14.72
CA GLY A 32 -12.81 -3.49 -15.60
C GLY A 32 -13.08 -4.01 -17.02
N PRO A 33 -13.96 -3.36 -17.81
CA PRO A 33 -14.30 -3.80 -19.17
C PRO A 33 -13.08 -3.95 -20.10
N GLU A 34 -12.04 -3.15 -19.87
CA GLU A 34 -10.76 -3.19 -20.62
C GLU A 34 -9.75 -4.19 -20.06
N TYR A 35 -9.91 -4.63 -18.81
CA TYR A 35 -9.00 -5.54 -18.13
C TYR A 35 -9.69 -6.89 -18.00
N SER A 36 -9.32 -7.85 -18.83
CA SER A 36 -9.92 -9.18 -19.00
C SER A 36 -9.88 -10.08 -17.75
N GLY A 37 -10.10 -9.55 -16.54
CA GLY A 37 -9.78 -10.21 -15.28
C GLY A 37 -8.27 -10.36 -15.15
N THR A 38 -7.56 -9.29 -14.77
CA THR A 38 -6.10 -9.37 -14.57
C THR A 38 -5.77 -9.55 -13.10
N PHE A 39 -4.77 -10.37 -12.80
CA PHE A 39 -4.21 -10.55 -11.45
C PHE A 39 -2.77 -10.05 -11.40
N ALA A 40 -2.43 -9.32 -10.34
CA ALA A 40 -1.08 -8.80 -10.10
C ALA A 40 -0.64 -9.01 -8.65
N VAL A 41 0.65 -9.27 -8.45
CA VAL A 41 1.31 -9.20 -7.15
C VAL A 41 1.79 -7.77 -6.91
N ARG A 42 1.69 -7.29 -5.68
CA ARG A 42 2.04 -5.94 -5.24
C ARG A 42 3.18 -6.02 -4.24
N GLY A 43 4.18 -5.17 -4.38
CA GLY A 43 5.05 -4.76 -3.27
C GLY A 43 4.61 -3.37 -2.83
N VAL A 44 4.40 -3.16 -1.53
CA VAL A 44 3.91 -1.89 -0.98
C VAL A 44 5.00 -1.29 -0.11
N ILE A 45 5.31 -0.01 -0.29
CA ILE A 45 6.24 0.74 0.56
C ILE A 45 5.65 2.14 0.77
N GLY A 46 5.63 2.61 2.01
CA GLY A 46 5.11 3.93 2.31
C GLY A 46 5.52 4.46 3.68
N ILE A 47 5.06 5.68 3.94
CA ILE A 47 5.20 6.38 5.21
C ILE A 47 3.83 6.88 5.63
N ALA A 48 3.53 6.76 6.92
CA ALA A 48 2.32 7.29 7.50
C ALA A 48 2.64 8.32 8.57
N TRP A 49 1.71 9.23 8.80
CA TRP A 49 1.69 10.11 9.96
C TRP A 49 0.57 9.67 10.90
N LEU A 50 0.93 9.31 12.13
CA LEU A 50 -0.01 8.88 13.17
C LEU A 50 -0.19 10.02 14.20
N PRO A 51 -1.39 10.62 14.28
CA PRO A 51 -1.77 11.50 15.38
C PRO A 51 -1.92 10.71 16.68
N ARG A 52 -1.37 11.23 17.79
CA ARG A 52 -1.33 10.55 19.10
C ARG A 52 -2.67 10.24 19.75
N SER A 53 -3.77 10.79 19.26
CA SER A 53 -5.08 10.74 19.94
C SER A 53 -6.24 10.50 18.97
N THR A 54 -5.96 9.90 17.81
CA THR A 54 -6.97 9.61 16.80
C THR A 54 -6.69 8.23 16.21
N PRO A 55 -7.69 7.34 16.08
CA PRO A 55 -7.55 6.03 15.45
C PRO A 55 -7.49 6.13 13.92
N LEU A 56 -6.83 7.17 13.39
CA LEU A 56 -6.74 7.47 11.97
C LEU A 56 -5.30 7.88 11.64
N ASP A 57 -4.72 7.32 10.59
CA ASP A 57 -3.49 7.84 9.99
C ASP A 57 -3.72 8.42 8.59
N ILE A 58 -2.75 9.20 8.12
CA ILE A 58 -2.65 9.64 6.72
C ILE A 58 -1.34 9.09 6.18
N PHE A 59 -1.35 8.53 4.97
CA PHE A 59 -0.19 7.88 4.39
C PHE A 59 0.01 8.24 2.92
N ILE A 60 1.25 8.10 2.48
CA ILE A 60 1.63 8.05 1.07
C ILE A 60 2.38 6.75 0.80
N GLU A 61 2.18 6.19 -0.39
CA GLU A 61 2.80 4.92 -0.78
C GLU A 61 3.18 4.88 -2.26
N VAL A 62 4.17 4.03 -2.54
CA VAL A 62 4.55 3.58 -3.88
C VAL A 62 4.41 2.07 -3.92
N VAL A 63 3.82 1.57 -5.01
CA VAL A 63 3.41 0.18 -5.15
C VAL A 63 3.91 -0.39 -6.47
N PRO A 64 5.14 -0.92 -6.55
CA PRO A 64 5.53 -1.77 -7.67
C PRO A 64 4.60 -2.98 -7.78
N THR A 65 4.18 -3.29 -9.01
CA THR A 65 3.28 -4.40 -9.31
C THR A 65 3.82 -5.26 -10.44
N LEU A 66 3.62 -6.57 -10.31
CA LEU A 66 3.89 -7.55 -11.35
C LEU A 66 2.56 -8.15 -11.80
N LEU A 67 2.15 -7.81 -13.02
CA LEU A 67 0.97 -8.39 -13.67
C LEU A 67 1.30 -9.81 -14.12
N LEU A 68 0.49 -10.78 -13.74
CA LEU A 68 0.74 -12.20 -14.00
C LEU A 68 -0.27 -12.81 -14.98
N VAL A 69 -1.52 -12.35 -14.96
CA VAL A 69 -2.62 -12.93 -15.75
C VAL A 69 -3.08 -11.94 -16.82
N ASN A 70 -3.31 -12.44 -18.04
CA ASN A 70 -3.79 -11.72 -19.22
C ASN A 70 -2.86 -10.62 -19.78
N SER A 71 -1.64 -10.52 -19.27
CA SER A 71 -0.42 -9.98 -19.90
C SER A 71 0.65 -9.94 -18.80
N THR A 72 1.89 -10.38 -19.07
CA THR A 72 2.98 -10.22 -18.08
C THR A 72 3.61 -8.85 -18.23
N GLY A 73 3.65 -8.08 -17.15
CA GLY A 73 4.17 -6.71 -17.19
C GLY A 73 4.52 -6.18 -15.81
N LEU A 74 5.36 -5.14 -15.79
CA LEU A 74 5.67 -4.37 -14.59
C LEU A 74 4.84 -3.08 -14.60
N GLY A 75 4.31 -2.73 -13.44
CA GLY A 75 3.62 -1.47 -13.21
C GLY A 75 4.07 -0.83 -11.91
N ILE A 76 3.82 0.47 -11.76
CA ILE A 76 4.04 1.20 -10.51
C ILE A 76 2.78 2.01 -10.25
N ASP A 77 2.12 1.76 -9.13
CA ASP A 77 1.08 2.64 -8.61
C ASP A 77 1.69 3.57 -7.54
N ALA A 78 1.08 4.73 -7.30
CA ALA A 78 1.39 5.59 -6.16
C ALA A 78 0.08 6.15 -5.59
N GLY A 79 0.04 6.40 -4.29
CA GLY A 79 -1.20 6.78 -3.61
C GLY A 79 -0.99 7.69 -2.40
N ILE A 80 -2.03 8.46 -2.10
CA ILE A 80 -2.24 9.16 -0.83
C ILE A 80 -3.56 8.68 -0.26
N GLY A 81 -3.62 8.41 1.04
CA GLY A 81 -4.81 7.86 1.68
C GLY A 81 -4.83 8.08 3.20
N ALA A 82 -5.87 7.54 3.82
CA ALA A 82 -6.01 7.50 5.27
C ALA A 82 -6.46 6.11 5.73
N ARG A 83 -5.99 5.62 6.88
CA ARG A 83 -6.40 4.32 7.44
C ARG A 83 -6.99 4.50 8.83
N PHE A 84 -8.08 3.79 9.08
CA PHE A 84 -8.72 3.74 10.38
C PHE A 84 -8.35 2.43 11.11
N PHE A 85 -8.02 2.53 12.39
CA PHE A 85 -7.65 1.40 13.25
C PHE A 85 -8.74 1.15 14.30
N PHE A 86 -9.10 -0.10 14.54
CA PHE A 86 -10.12 -0.51 15.52
C PHE A 86 -9.50 -1.02 16.81
#